data_AF-A0A382IL08-F1
#
_entry.id   AF-A0A382IL08-F1
#
_cell.length_a   1.000
_cell.length_b   1.000
_cell.length_c   1.000
_cell.angle_alpha   90.00
_cell.angle_beta   90.00
_cell.angle_gamma   90.00
#
_symmetry.space_group_name_H-M   'P 1'
#
loop_
_entity.id
_entity.type
_entity.pdbx_description
1 polymer ?
#
loop_
_entity_poly.entity_id
_entity_poly.type
_entity_poly.pdbx_seq_one_letter_code
_entity_poly.pdbx_strand_id
1 'polypeptide(L)' 'MKSKKNLILIGMMGSGKSTIGSLISKKLNIKFIDIDNVLENDSKMKIAEIFEK' A
#
# COMPACT_ATOMS: atom_id res chain seq x y z
N MET A 1 17.68 -18.68 0.55
CA MET A 1 17.05 -18.10 1.76
C MET A 1 15.64 -17.63 1.42
N LYS A 2 14.58 -18.35 1.83
CA LYS A 2 13.21 -17.83 1.75
C LYS A 2 12.96 -16.95 2.97
N SER A 3 13.13 -15.64 2.81
CA SER A 3 12.75 -14.66 3.82
C SER A 3 11.22 -14.55 3.86
N LYS A 4 10.61 -14.71 5.04
CA LYS A 4 9.17 -14.41 5.26
C LYS A 4 8.92 -12.93 5.59
N LYS A 5 9.89 -12.04 5.31
CA LYS A 5 9.76 -10.61 5.62
C LYS A 5 8.89 -9.91 4.58
N ASN A 6 8.15 -8.90 5.03
CA ASN A 6 7.41 -8.00 4.17
C ASN A 6 8.36 -6.99 3.52
N LEU A 7 8.08 -6.61 2.28
CA LEU A 7 8.64 -5.43 1.64
C LEU A 7 7.69 -4.26 1.89
N ILE A 8 8.15 -3.23 2.61
CA ILE A 8 7.35 -2.05 2.92
C ILE A 8 7.90 -0.85 2.15
N LEU A 9 7.02 -0.16 1.44
CA LEU A 9 7.35 1.04 0.68
C LEU A 9 6.90 2.27 1.46
N ILE A 10 7.85 3.16 1.76
CA ILE A 10 7.62 4.41 2.50
C ILE A 10 7.90 5.62 1.61
N GLY A 11 7.31 6.77 1.94
CA GLY A 11 7.50 8.04 1.23
C GLY A 11 6.22 8.85 1.05
N MET A 12 6.36 10.07 0.55
CA MET A 12 5.26 11.04 0.39
C MET A 12 4.13 10.56 -0.52
N MET A 13 2.92 11.11 -0.36
CA MET A 13 1.83 10.92 -1.33
C MET A 13 2.28 11.31 -2.74
N GLY A 14 1.85 10.58 -3.76
CA GLY A 14 2.23 10.84 -5.16
C GLY A 14 3.64 10.38 -5.56
N SER A 15 4.48 9.88 -4.63
CA SER A 15 5.83 9.37 -4.96
C SER A 15 5.85 8.02 -5.72
N GLY A 16 4.69 7.51 -6.14
CA GLY A 16 4.58 6.29 -6.95
C GLY A 16 4.62 4.97 -6.18
N LYS A 17 4.47 4.98 -4.85
CA LYS A 17 4.57 3.78 -3.99
C LYS A 17 3.60 2.67 -4.39
N SER A 18 2.31 2.98 -4.60
CA SER A 18 1.31 1.98 -4.99
C SER A 18 1.62 1.41 -6.38
N THR A 19 2.05 2.26 -7.32
CA THR A 19 2.46 1.84 -8.67
C THR A 19 3.64 0.87 -8.63
N ILE A 20 4.73 1.25 -7.97
CA ILE A 20 5.93 0.41 -7.91
C ILE A 20 5.69 -0.85 -7.07
N GLY A 21 4.90 -0.77 -6.00
CA GLY A 21 4.51 -1.92 -5.18
C GLY A 21 3.72 -2.95 -5.97
N SER A 22 2.77 -2.51 -6.79
CA SER A 22 2.00 -3.39 -7.68
C SER A 22 2.92 -4.09 -8.69
N LEU A 23 3.85 -3.36 -9.32
CA LEU A 23 4.82 -3.94 -10.26
C LEU A 23 5.76 -4.95 -9.59
N ILE A 24 6.31 -4.61 -8.42
CA ILE A 24 7.20 -5.49 -7.65
C ILE A 24 6.44 -6.75 -7.22
N SER A 25 5.20 -6.62 -6.76
CA SER A 25 4.39 -7.75 -6.31
C SER A 25 4.19 -8.79 -7.41
N LYS A 26 3.90 -8.34 -8.64
CA LYS A 26 3.76 -9.20 -9.83
C LYS A 26 5.10 -9.85 -10.18
N LYS A 27 6.19 -9.08 -10.17
CA LYS A 27 7.53 -9.58 -10.52
C LYS A 27 8.05 -10.62 -9.53
N LEU A 28 7.77 -10.45 -8.24
CA LEU A 28 8.23 -11.35 -7.18
C LEU A 28 7.20 -12.43 -6.81
N ASN A 29 6.02 -12.42 -7.44
CA ASN A 29 4.88 -13.28 -7.11
C ASN A 29 4.54 -13.27 -5.62
N ILE A 30 4.40 -12.07 -5.05
CA ILE A 30 4.01 -11.85 -3.66
C ILE A 30 2.69 -11.09 -3.58
N LYS A 31 2.00 -11.15 -2.44
CA LYS A 31 0.76 -10.41 -2.21
C LYS A 31 1.04 -8.91 -2.21
N PHE A 32 0.25 -8.15 -2.97
CA PHE A 32 0.20 -6.70 -2.89
C PHE A 32 -0.84 -6.26 -1.84
N ILE A 33 -0.46 -5.29 -1.01
CA ILE A 33 -1.36 -4.64 -0.04
C ILE A 33 -1.11 -3.15 -0.16
N ASP A 34 -2.18 -2.40 -0.43
CA ASP A 34 -2.19 -0.95 -0.29
C ASP A 34 -2.89 -0.59 1.02
N ILE A 35 -2.18 0.06 1.93
CA ILE A 35 -2.66 0.34 3.29
C ILE A 35 -3.80 1.36 3.25
N ASP A 36 -3.75 2.32 2.33
CA ASP A 36 -4.80 3.34 2.18
C ASP A 36 -6.13 2.65 1.86
N ASN A 37 -6.13 1.71 0.92
CA ASN A 37 -7.33 0.92 0.57
C ASN A 37 -7.85 0.07 1.74
N VAL A 38 -6.95 -0.50 2.57
CA VAL A 38 -7.36 -1.28 3.75
C VAL A 38 -8.07 -0.37 4.75
N LEU A 39 -7.48 0.80 5.04
CA LEU A 39 -8.06 1.78 5.95
C LEU A 39 -9.40 2.32 5.46
N GLU A 40 -9.57 2.59 4.16
CA GLU A 40 -10.86 3.04 3.62
C GLU A 40 -11.95 1.97 3.78
N ASN A 41 -11.61 0.71 3.52
CA ASN A 41 -12.55 -0.39 3.62
C ASN A 41 -12.99 -0.67 5.07
N ASP A 42 -12.05 -0.56 6.01
CA ASP A 42 -12.27 -0.79 7.44
C ASP A 42 -13.02 0.37 8.09
N SER A 43 -12.66 1.62 7.75
CA SER A 43 -13.27 2.84 8.32
C SER A 43 -14.59 3.24 7.67
N LYS A 44 -14.90 2.74 6.47
CA LYS A 44 -16.02 3.21 5.63
C LYS A 44 -15.94 4.70 5.27
N MET A 45 -14.74 5.28 5.33
CA MET A 45 -14.45 6.66 4.97
C MET A 45 -13.31 6.68 3.94
N LYS A 46 -13.28 7.71 3.09
CA LYS A 46 -12.13 7.98 2.25
C LYS A 46 -10.96 8.51 3.07
N ILE A 47 -9.72 8.23 2.65
CA ILE A 47 -8.53 8.79 3.32
C ILE A 47 -8.61 10.32 3.36
N ALA A 48 -9.07 10.94 2.28
CA ALA A 48 -9.26 12.40 2.24
C ALA A 48 -10.21 12.88 3.36
N GLU A 49 -11.32 12.20 3.59
CA GLU A 49 -12.31 12.55 4.63
C GLU A 49 -11.74 12.42 6.04
N ILE A 50 -10.78 11.50 6.26
CA ILE A 50 -10.10 11.33 7.55
C ILE A 50 -9.21 12.55 7.87
N PHE A 51 -8.59 13.14 6.84
CA PHE A 51 -7.66 14.28 6.99
C PHE A 51 -8.32 15.67 6.84
N GLU A 52 -9.62 15.74 6.55
CA GLU A 52 -10.38 17.00 6.44
C GLU A 52 -10.80 17.62 7.79
N LYS A 53 -10.39 17.03 8.93
CA LYS A 53 -10.56 17.58 10.28
C LYS A 53 -9.27 18.15 10.84
#